data_AF-A0A520LLS1-F1
#
_entry.id   AF-A0A520LLS1-F1
#
_cell.length_a   1.000
_cell.length_b   1.000
_cell.length_c   1.000
_cell.angle_alpha   90.00
_cell.angle_beta   90.00
_cell.angle_gamma   90.00
#
_symmetry.space_group_name_H-M   'P 1'
#
loop_
_entity.id
_entity.type
_entity.pdbx_description
1 polymer ?
#
loop_
_entity_poly.entity_id
_entity_poly.type
_entity_poly.pdbx_seq_one_letter_code
_entity_poly.pdbx_strand_id
1 'polypeptide(L)'
;MLMRLLVVLLKIIFFVILVAIGAMFALENNVNLSVNLLLLKGPNLTSGVWLIIFLLAGTILGVLASSASQLFRRKRTSTKKRKETQISE
;
A
#
# COMPACT_ATOMS: atom_id res chain seq x y z
N MET A 1 5.66 7.47 -27.46
CA MET A 1 6.15 6.17 -26.93
C MET A 1 7.31 6.36 -25.94
N LEU A 2 8.34 7.13 -26.30
CA LEU A 2 9.52 7.43 -25.46
C LEU A 2 9.18 7.96 -24.04
N MET A 3 8.27 8.93 -23.95
CA MET A 3 7.86 9.53 -22.67
C MET A 3 7.20 8.53 -21.72
N ARG A 4 6.44 7.55 -22.23
CA ARG A 4 5.83 6.49 -21.39
C ARG A 4 6.89 5.54 -20.85
N LEU A 5 7.88 5.16 -21.67
CA LEU A 5 9.03 4.35 -21.25
C LEU A 5 9.85 5.04 -20.16
N LEU A 6 10.13 6.34 -20.32
CA LEU A 6 10.87 7.13 -19.33
C LEU A 6 10.17 7.11 -17.96
N VAL A 7 8.85 7.33 -17.94
CA VAL A 7 8.07 7.32 -16.69
C VAL A 7 8.04 5.93 -16.04
N VAL A 8 7.91 4.87 -16.84
CA VAL A 8 7.96 3.50 -16.32
C VAL A 8 9.35 3.18 -15.75
N LEU A 9 10.42 3.56 -16.45
CA LEU A 9 11.79 3.38 -15.97
C LEU A 9 12.02 4.12 -14.65
N LEU A 10 11.58 5.39 -14.57
CA LEU A 10 11.70 6.18 -13.34
C LEU A 10 10.94 5.53 -12.17
N LYS A 11 9.75 4.98 -12.41
CA LYS A 11 9.00 4.22 -11.39
C LYS A 11 9.74 2.98 -10.93
N ILE A 12 10.37 2.23 -11.85
CA ILE A 12 11.16 1.05 -11.51
C ILE A 12 12.39 1.44 -10.69
N ILE A 13 13.13 2.46 -11.11
CA ILE A 13 14.30 2.97 -10.37
C ILE A 13 13.89 3.40 -8.97
N PHE A 14 12.81 4.18 -8.85
CA PHE A 14 12.27 4.60 -7.56
C PHE A 14 11.89 3.41 -6.67
N PHE A 15 11.23 2.41 -7.24
CA PHE A 15 10.89 1.18 -6.52
C PHE A 15 12.13 0.42 -6.03
N VAL A 16 13.16 0.29 -6.87
CA VAL A 16 14.44 -0.35 -6.50
C VAL A 16 15.12 0.41 -5.35
N ILE A 17 15.12 1.75 -5.39
CA ILE A 17 15.67 2.57 -4.31
C ILE A 17 14.91 2.32 -2.99
N LEU A 18 13.58 2.25 -3.02
CA LEU A 18 12.77 1.93 -1.84
C LEU A 18 13.14 0.55 -1.25
N VAL A 19 13.29 -0.47 -2.11
CA VAL A 19 13.70 -1.81 -1.68
C VAL A 19 15.10 -1.79 -1.07
N ALA A 20 16.05 -1.09 -1.70
CA ALA A 20 17.42 -0.97 -1.19
C ALA A 20 17.46 -0.29 0.18
N ILE A 21 16.70 0.79 0.38
CA ILE A 21 16.59 1.46 1.69
C ILE A 21 16.00 0.51 2.73
N GLY A 22 14.96 -0.24 2.40
CA GLY A 22 14.38 -1.24 3.30
C GLY A 22 15.37 -2.34 3.69
N ALA A 23 16.17 -2.82 2.73
CA ALA A 23 17.20 -3.82 2.98
C ALA A 23 18.34 -3.26 3.86
N MET A 24 18.83 -2.05 3.58
CA MET A 24 19.85 -1.39 4.41
C MET A 24 19.35 -1.16 5.83
N PHE A 25 18.08 -0.74 5.98
CA PHE A 25 17.47 -0.58 7.28
C PHE A 25 17.44 -1.91 8.05
N ALA A 26 17.09 -3.01 7.39
CA ALA A 26 17.04 -4.33 8.03
C ALA A 26 18.44 -4.86 8.42
N LEU A 27 19.48 -4.53 7.63
CA LEU A 27 20.86 -4.89 7.96
C LEU A 27 21.39 -4.11 9.17
N GLU A 28 21.14 -2.81 9.22
CA GLU A 28 21.64 -1.95 10.30
C GLU A 28 20.84 -2.14 11.60
N ASN A 29 19.54 -2.42 11.47
CA ASN A 29 18.64 -2.58 12.62
C ASN A 29 18.45 -4.07 12.92
N ASN A 30 19.53 -4.73 13.35
CA ASN A 30 19.54 -6.16 13.69
C ASN A 30 19.19 -6.46 15.17
N VAL A 31 18.65 -5.49 15.90
CA VAL A 31 18.25 -5.67 17.31
C VAL A 31 17.02 -6.57 17.38
N ASN A 32 17.12 -7.66 18.14
CA ASN A 32 15.99 -8.55 18.37
C ASN A 32 15.00 -7.93 19.36
N LEU A 33 13.75 -7.82 18.94
CA LEU A 33 12.65 -7.31 19.76
C LEU A 33 11.36 -8.09 19.49
N SER A 34 10.49 -8.10 20.50
CA SER A 34 9.13 -8.63 20.39
C SER A 34 8.16 -7.46 20.30
N VAL A 35 7.35 -7.42 19.24
CA VAL A 35 6.26 -6.46 19.13
C VAL A 35 5.01 -7.08 19.74
N ASN A 36 4.54 -6.48 20.84
CA ASN A 36 3.29 -6.86 21.49
C ASN A 36 2.17 -5.91 21.01
N LEU A 37 1.24 -6.46 20.25
CA LEU A 37 -0.01 -5.81 19.86
C LEU A 37 -1.05 -6.02 20.98
N LEU A 38 -2.12 -5.21 20.98
CA LEU A 38 -3.17 -5.28 22.02
C LEU A 38 -3.73 -6.70 22.25
N LEU A 39 -3.82 -7.51 21.18
CA LEU A 39 -4.38 -8.87 21.23
C LEU A 39 -3.36 -9.96 20.89
N LEU A 40 -2.12 -9.59 20.53
CA LEU A 40 -1.17 -10.52 19.95
C LEU A 40 0.24 -10.27 20.49
N LYS A 41 0.86 -11.31 21.05
CA LYS A 41 2.28 -11.27 21.41
C LYS A 41 3.10 -11.79 20.23
N GLY A 42 3.99 -10.96 19.71
CA GLY A 42 4.85 -11.31 18.61
C GLY A 42 6.10 -12.10 19.06
N PRO A 43 6.66 -12.96 18.20
CA PRO A 43 7.93 -13.61 18.47
C PRO A 43 9.09 -12.59 18.53
N ASN A 44 10.21 -13.00 19.12
CA ASN A 44 11.45 -12.22 19.07
C ASN A 44 12.05 -12.31 17.66
N LEU A 45 11.96 -11.23 16.91
CA LEU A 45 12.53 -11.08 15.57
C LEU A 45 13.38 -9.82 15.54
N THR A 46 14.28 -9.70 14.58
CA THR A 46 14.98 -8.44 14.34
C THR A 46 13.99 -7.32 14.04
N SER A 47 14.26 -6.12 14.54
CA SER A 47 13.49 -4.91 14.25
C SER A 47 13.35 -4.65 12.75
N GLY A 48 14.36 -4.98 11.95
CA GLY A 48 14.29 -4.95 10.49
C GLY A 48 13.16 -5.80 9.90
N VAL A 49 13.00 -7.03 10.38
CA VAL A 49 11.93 -7.94 9.91
C VAL A 49 10.56 -7.41 10.32
N TRP A 50 10.41 -6.92 11.54
CA TRP A 50 9.17 -6.27 11.97
C TRP A 50 8.82 -5.08 11.07
N LEU A 51 9.79 -4.25 10.72
CA LEU A 51 9.55 -3.08 9.86
C LEU A 51 9.03 -3.50 8.47
N ILE A 52 9.62 -4.55 7.88
CA ILE A 52 9.19 -5.10 6.59
C ILE A 52 7.76 -5.66 6.70
N ILE A 53 7.44 -6.40 7.77
CA ILE A 53 6.09 -6.95 8.00
C ILE A 53 5.06 -5.82 8.09
N PHE A 54 5.33 -4.78 8.89
CA PHE A 54 4.41 -3.65 9.04
C PHE A 54 4.28 -2.83 7.75
N LEU A 55 5.36 -2.65 7.01
CA LEU A 55 5.32 -2.00 5.71
C LEU A 55 4.46 -2.79 4.71
N LEU A 56 4.64 -4.11 4.65
CA LEU A 56 3.85 -4.97 3.79
C LEU A 56 2.36 -4.96 4.19
N ALA A 57 2.07 -5.08 5.48
CA ALA A 57 0.70 -5.02 5.99
C ALA A 57 0.04 -3.65 5.68
N GLY A 58 0.75 -2.55 5.94
CA GLY A 58 0.27 -1.19 5.68
C GLY A 58 0.04 -0.90 4.20
N THR A 59 0.94 -1.37 3.32
CA THR A 59 0.77 -1.22 1.86
C THR A 59 -0.42 -2.01 1.33
N ILE A 60 -0.62 -3.25 1.78
CA ILE A 60 -1.81 -4.05 1.44
C ILE A 60 -3.08 -3.31 1.88
N LEU A 61 -3.13 -2.84 3.13
CA LEU A 61 -4.27 -2.08 3.65
C LEU A 61 -4.53 -0.80 2.84
N GLY A 62 -3.49 -0.04 2.49
CA GLY A 62 -3.60 1.17 1.68
C GLY A 62 -4.14 0.92 0.26
N VAL A 63 -3.69 -0.16 -0.39
CA VAL A 63 -4.20 -0.58 -1.70
C VAL A 63 -5.66 -1.01 -1.62
N LEU A 64 -6.02 -1.78 -0.59
CA LEU A 64 -7.41 -2.21 -0.35
C LEU A 64 -8.32 -1.00 -0.09
N ALA A 65 -7.89 -0.06 0.76
CA ALA A 65 -8.64 1.16 1.06
C ALA A 65 -8.85 2.03 -0.19
N SER A 66 -7.81 2.19 -1.02
CA SER A 66 -7.88 2.93 -2.27
C SER A 66 -8.82 2.27 -3.28
N SER A 67 -8.75 0.94 -3.39
CA SER A 67 -9.61 0.15 -4.27
C SER A 67 -11.09 0.21 -3.85
N ALA A 68 -11.35 0.08 -2.54
CA ALA A 68 -12.68 0.24 -1.98
C ALA A 68 -13.24 1.64 -2.27
N SER A 69 -12.46 2.69 -2.01
CA SER A 69 -12.84 4.08 -2.30
C SER A 69 -13.23 4.29 -3.76
N GLN A 70 -12.44 3.77 -4.70
CA GLN A 70 -12.76 3.86 -6.13
C GLN A 70 -14.07 3.12 -6.47
N LEU A 71 -14.31 1.95 -5.90
CA LEU A 71 -15.56 1.19 -6.10
C LEU A 71 -16.78 1.96 -5.58
N PHE A 72 -16.69 2.56 -4.39
CA PHE A 72 -17.77 3.38 -3.82
C PHE A 72 -18.08 4.61 -4.70
N ARG A 73 -17.05 5.28 -5.25
CA ARG A 73 -17.23 6.41 -6.17
C ARG A 73 -17.93 5.98 -7.46
N ARG A 74 -17.57 4.83 -8.03
CA ARG A 74 -18.24 4.25 -9.21
C ARG A 74 -19.71 3.91 -8.95
N LYS A 75 -20.02 3.33 -7.79
CA LYS A 75 -21.41 3.01 -7.41
C LYS A 75 -22.26 4.28 -7.27
N ARG A 76 -21.77 5.34 -6.61
CA ARG A 76 -22.52 6.61 -6.46
C ARG A 76 -22.84 7.29 -7.80
N THR A 77 -21.92 7.29 -8.75
CA THR A 77 -22.15 7.91 -10.07
C THR A 77 -23.15 7.13 -10.93
N SER A 78 -23.15 5.80 -10.83
CA SER A 78 -24.15 4.94 -11.50
C SER A 78 -25.56 5.13 -10.92
N THR A 79 -25.70 5.21 -9.59
CA THR A 79 -27.00 5.47 -8.95
C THR A 79 -27.51 6.88 -9.25
N LYS A 80 -26.63 7.89 -9.37
CA LYS A 80 -27.02 9.26 -9.72
C LYS A 80 -27.58 9.36 -11.15
N LYS A 81 -26.91 8.75 -12.14
CA LYS A 81 -27.42 8.69 -13.53
C LYS A 81 -28.79 8.02 -13.63
N ARG A 82 -29.02 6.94 -12.87
CA ARG A 82 -30.31 6.24 -12.85
C ARG A 82 -31.46 7.09 -12.31
N LYS A 83 -31.18 8.02 -11.39
CA LYS A 83 -32.18 8.96 -10.85
C LYS A 83 -32.45 10.14 -11.79
N GLU A 84 -31.44 10.66 -12.49
CA GLU A 84 -31.63 11.75 -13.46
C GLU A 84 -32.46 11.30 -14.69
N THR A 85 -32.29 10.07 -15.17
CA THR A 85 -33.10 9.53 -16.28
C THR A 85 -34.56 9.27 -15.89
N GLN A 86 -34.86 8.96 -14.62
CA GLN A 86 -36.23 8.73 -14.13
C GLN A 86 -37.01 10.00 -13.77
N ILE A 87 -36.35 11.15 -13.66
CA ILE A 87 -37.00 12.45 -13.35
C ILE A 87 -37.32 13.21 -14.66
N SER A 88 -36.79 12.75 -15.80
CA SER A 88 -37.02 13.35 -17.13
C SER A 88 -38.06 12.59 -17.98
N GLU A 89 -38.71 11.57 -17.41
CA GLU A 89 -39.91 10.90 -17.93
C GLU A 89 -41.14 11.32 -17.11
#